data_AF-A0A7C6B5I5-F1
#
_entry.id   AF-A0A7C6B5I5-F1
#
_cell.length_a   1.000
_cell.length_b   1.000
_cell.length_c   1.000
_cell.angle_alpha   90.00
_cell.angle_beta   90.00
_cell.angle_gamma   90.00
#
_symmetry.space_group_name_H-M   'P 1'
#
loop_
_entity.id
_entity.type
_entity.pdbx_description
1 polymer ?
#
loop_
_entity_poly.entity_id
_entity_poly.type
_entity_poly.pdbx_seq_one_letter_code
_entity_poly.pdbx_strand_id
1 'polypeptide(L)'
;MEDIISTLTDKEKEIIERIDLYQYTGGGYRRASFIDKVCKKKGDKEILKGLCIKGIAETGLGGTVAGDTYRACWLTEKGKMILEAMRKSK
;
A
#
# COMPACT_ATOMS: atom_id res chain seq x y z
N MET A 1 -9.44 -16.60 -3.93
CA MET A 1 -8.96 -15.36 -3.26
C MET A 1 -8.36 -15.70 -1.90
N GLU A 2 -8.99 -16.62 -1.17
CA GLU A 2 -8.48 -17.20 0.09
C GLU A 2 -7.06 -17.79 -0.05
N ASP A 3 -6.73 -18.48 -1.16
CA ASP A 3 -5.37 -18.98 -1.44
C ASP A 3 -4.29 -17.89 -1.55
N ILE A 4 -4.65 -16.69 -2.01
CA ILE A 4 -3.69 -15.58 -2.09
C ILE A 4 -3.49 -14.97 -0.71
N ILE A 5 -4.54 -14.91 0.12
CA ILE A 5 -4.47 -14.34 1.47
C ILE A 5 -3.69 -15.27 2.42
N SER A 6 -3.83 -16.59 2.25
CA SER A 6 -3.09 -17.59 3.02
C SER A 6 -1.58 -17.61 2.70
N THR A 7 -1.20 -17.17 1.49
CA THR A 7 0.21 -17.06 1.06
C THR A 7 0.86 -15.71 1.38
N LEU A 8 0.09 -14.75 1.92
CA LEU A 8 0.63 -13.48 2.41
C LEU A 8 1.13 -13.63 3.84
N THR A 9 2.35 -13.14 4.07
CA THR A 9 2.91 -13.02 5.43
C THR A 9 2.17 -11.96 6.24
N ASP A 10 2.26 -12.03 7.57
CA ASP A 10 1.66 -11.01 8.45
C ASP A 10 2.23 -9.61 8.18
N LYS A 11 3.50 -9.54 7.77
CA LYS A 11 4.13 -8.27 7.40
C LYS A 11 3.63 -7.72 6.07
N GLU A 12 3.36 -8.57 5.09
CA GLU A 12 2.72 -8.15 3.84
C GLU A 12 1.31 -7.61 4.11
N LYS A 13 0.52 -8.33 4.92
CA LYS A 13 -0.81 -7.89 5.36
C LYS A 13 -0.76 -6.53 6.07
N GLU A 14 0.20 -6.36 6.98
CA GLU A 14 0.44 -5.10 7.69
C GLU A 14 0.77 -3.95 6.73
N ILE A 15 1.62 -4.17 5.71
CA ILE A 15 1.93 -3.14 4.71
C ILE A 15 0.68 -2.81 3.85
N ILE A 16 -0.11 -3.80 3.45
CA ILE A 16 -1.36 -3.59 2.69
C ILE A 16 -2.33 -2.68 3.49
N GLU A 17 -2.53 -2.97 4.77
CA GLU A 17 -3.38 -2.14 5.65
C GLU A 17 -2.83 -0.72 5.81
N ARG A 18 -1.51 -0.56 5.96
CA ARG A 18 -0.86 0.75 6.07
C ARG A 18 -0.99 1.58 4.79
N ILE A 19 -0.94 0.96 3.61
CA ILE A 19 -1.14 1.67 2.34
C ILE A 19 -2.51 2.33 2.33
N ASP A 20 -3.56 1.64 2.78
CA ASP A 20 -4.92 2.21 2.85
C ASP A 20 -5.04 3.27 3.97
N LEU A 21 -4.48 2.98 5.14
CA LEU A 21 -4.54 3.86 6.31
C LEU A 21 -3.88 5.23 6.08
N TYR A 22 -2.74 5.25 5.38
CA TYR A 22 -1.97 6.48 5.16
C TYR A 22 -2.28 7.19 3.83
N GLN A 23 -3.43 6.87 3.20
CA GLN A 23 -3.89 7.63 2.04
C GLN A 23 -4.00 9.10 2.41
N TYR A 24 -3.28 9.94 1.67
CA TYR A 24 -3.22 11.37 1.96
C TYR A 24 -4.49 12.05 1.46
N THR A 25 -5.26 12.64 2.37
CA THR A 25 -6.43 13.46 2.03
C THR A 25 -6.04 14.93 2.08
N GLY A 26 -5.85 15.57 0.92
CA GLY A 26 -5.54 17.00 0.83
C GLY A 26 -6.45 17.68 -0.18
N GLY A 27 -7.19 18.72 0.24
CA GLY A 27 -8.05 19.52 -0.63
C GLY A 27 -9.27 18.78 -1.21
N GLY A 28 -9.79 17.77 -0.52
CA GLY A 28 -10.96 16.98 -0.96
C GLY A 28 -10.65 15.78 -1.86
N TYR A 29 -9.38 15.56 -2.22
CA TYR A 29 -8.96 14.45 -3.09
C TYR A 29 -8.17 13.40 -2.30
N ARG A 30 -8.51 12.11 -2.50
CA ARG A 30 -7.70 10.99 -2.02
C ARG A 30 -6.47 10.85 -2.90
N ARG A 31 -5.28 10.96 -2.29
CA ARG A 31 -3.99 10.77 -2.97
C ARG A 31 -3.33 9.47 -2.51
N ALA A 32 -2.39 9.01 -3.33
CA ALA A 32 -1.55 7.87 -2.99
C ALA A 32 -0.76 8.10 -1.70
N SER A 33 -0.44 7.02 -1.02
CA SER A 33 0.22 7.05 0.29
C SER A 33 1.71 7.29 0.14
N PHE A 34 2.31 8.11 0.99
CA PHE A 34 3.75 8.34 0.98
C PHE A 34 4.48 7.04 1.31
N ILE A 35 5.46 6.64 0.48
CA ILE A 35 6.24 5.42 0.73
C ILE A 35 6.89 5.49 2.11
N ASP A 36 7.45 6.64 2.49
CA ASP A 36 8.15 6.77 3.78
C ASP A 36 7.20 6.77 4.99
N LYS A 37 5.90 7.04 4.79
CA LYS A 37 4.89 6.86 5.86
C LYS A 37 4.47 5.39 6.02
N VAL A 38 4.34 4.67 4.90
CA VAL A 38 3.98 3.26 4.87
C VAL A 38 5.14 2.37 5.33
N CYS A 39 6.34 2.63 4.80
CA CYS A 39 7.57 1.87 4.99
C CYS A 39 8.51 2.62 5.94
N LYS A 40 8.39 2.36 7.25
CA LYS A 40 9.17 3.05 8.29
C LYS A 40 10.59 2.50 8.43
N LYS A 41 10.80 1.24 8.03
CA LYS A 41 12.09 0.54 8.12
C LYS A 41 12.57 0.09 6.74
N LYS A 42 13.87 -0.16 6.59
CA LYS A 42 14.45 -0.65 5.32
C LYS A 42 13.77 -1.93 4.82
N GLY A 43 13.49 -2.88 5.72
CA GLY A 43 12.80 -4.13 5.38
C GLY A 43 11.38 -3.92 4.84
N ASP A 44 10.65 -2.89 5.30
CA ASP A 44 9.30 -2.60 4.81
C ASP A 44 9.32 -2.26 3.30
N LYS A 45 10.39 -1.62 2.81
CA LYS A 45 10.55 -1.30 1.38
C LYS A 45 10.76 -2.55 0.52
N GLU A 46 11.43 -3.58 1.07
CA GLU A 46 11.58 -4.87 0.38
C GLU A 46 10.25 -5.62 0.31
N ILE A 47 9.45 -5.56 1.38
CA ILE A 47 8.11 -6.13 1.42
C ILE A 47 7.19 -5.43 0.42
N LEU A 48 7.21 -4.10 0.38
CA LEU A 48 6.46 -3.33 -0.62
C LEU A 48 6.87 -3.72 -2.05
N LYS A 49 8.17 -3.90 -2.32
CA LYS A 49 8.65 -4.39 -3.62
C LYS A 49 8.10 -5.78 -3.94
N GLY A 50 8.07 -6.69 -2.96
CA GLY A 50 7.45 -8.00 -3.10
C GLY A 50 5.97 -7.92 -3.45
N LEU A 51 5.22 -7.03 -2.78
CA LEU A 51 3.81 -6.76 -3.09
C LEU A 51 3.62 -6.20 -4.51
N CYS A 52 4.55 -5.38 -5.00
CA CYS A 52 4.55 -4.90 -6.38
C CYS A 52 4.76 -6.04 -7.39
N ILE A 53 5.73 -6.93 -7.14
CA ILE A 53 5.95 -8.10 -7.98
C ILE A 53 4.71 -9.01 -8.01
N LYS A 54 3.99 -9.13 -6.89
CA LYS A 54 2.72 -9.88 -6.79
C LYS A 54 1.52 -9.17 -7.45
N GLY A 55 1.69 -7.95 -7.96
CA GLY A 55 0.63 -7.12 -8.56
C GLY A 55 -0.41 -6.62 -7.55
N ILE A 56 -0.07 -6.58 -6.26
CA ILE A 56 -0.97 -6.18 -5.16
C ILE A 56 -0.88 -4.67 -4.91
N ALA A 57 0.31 -4.09 -5.07
CA ALA A 57 0.56 -2.67 -4.89
C ALA A 57 1.38 -2.13 -6.07
N GLU A 58 1.36 -0.83 -6.26
CA GLU A 58 2.24 -0.14 -7.19
C GLU A 58 2.95 1.00 -6.47
N THR A 59 4.05 1.46 -7.06
CA THR A 59 4.77 2.65 -6.61
C THR A 59 4.98 3.61 -7.76
N GLY A 60 5.05 4.90 -7.47
CA GLY A 60 5.29 5.92 -8.48
C GLY A 60 5.49 7.30 -7.89
N LEU A 61 5.34 8.31 -8.74
CA LEU A 61 5.30 9.70 -8.32
C LEU A 61 3.91 10.01 -7.75
N GLY A 62 3.84 10.44 -6.48
CA GLY A 62 2.57 10.79 -5.83
C GLY A 62 2.05 12.19 -6.13
N GLY A 63 2.82 12.96 -6.91
CA GLY A 63 2.63 14.38 -7.16
C GLY A 63 3.53 15.23 -6.27
N THR A 64 3.10 16.47 -6.05
CA THR A 64 3.87 17.50 -5.36
C THR A 64 3.14 17.95 -4.10
N VAL A 65 3.87 18.11 -2.99
CA VAL A 65 3.40 18.69 -1.73
C VAL A 65 4.38 19.80 -1.34
N ALA A 66 3.85 21.01 -1.13
CA ALA A 66 4.64 22.21 -0.82
C ALA A 66 5.78 22.52 -1.81
N GLY A 67 5.63 22.12 -3.08
CA GLY A 67 6.66 22.30 -4.12
C GLY A 67 7.60 21.11 -4.31
N ASP A 68 7.62 20.17 -3.37
CA ASP A 68 8.46 18.97 -3.44
C ASP A 68 7.68 17.75 -3.97
N THR A 69 8.29 17.03 -4.91
CA THR A 69 7.73 15.75 -5.35
C THR A 69 7.95 14.68 -4.30
N TYR A 70 7.02 13.73 -4.19
CA TYR A 70 7.17 12.60 -3.29
C TYR A 70 6.95 11.27 -3.99
N ARG A 71 7.61 10.23 -3.47
CA ARG A 71 7.37 8.85 -3.89
C ARG A 71 6.20 8.28 -3.13
N ALA A 72 5.27 7.68 -3.86
CA ALA A 72 4.04 7.14 -3.32
C ALA A 72 3.83 5.68 -3.68
N CYS A 73 2.91 5.05 -2.96
CA CYS A 73 2.40 3.72 -3.21
C CYS A 73 0.88 3.66 -3.05
N TRP A 74 0.23 2.77 -3.80
CA TRP A 74 -1.20 2.53 -3.75
C TRP A 74 -1.51 1.05 -3.99
N LEU A 75 -2.67 0.61 -3.53
CA LEU A 75 -3.18 -0.72 -3.84
C LEU A 75 -3.73 -0.74 -5.27
N THR A 76 -3.39 -1.79 -6.01
CA THR A 76 -4.07 -2.10 -7.28
C THR A 76 -5.51 -2.54 -7.00
N GLU A 77 -6.31 -2.75 -8.03
CA GLU A 77 -7.65 -3.34 -7.86
C GLU A 77 -7.58 -4.68 -7.11
N LYS A 78 -6.62 -5.54 -7.50
CA LYS A 78 -6.32 -6.80 -6.79
C LYS A 78 -5.98 -6.57 -5.32
N GLY A 79 -5.14 -5.57 -5.00
CA GLY A 79 -4.78 -5.26 -3.63
C GLY A 79 -5.96 -4.77 -2.79
N LYS A 80 -6.86 -3.98 -3.37
CA LYS A 80 -8.09 -3.53 -2.70
C LYS A 80 -9.01 -4.71 -2.38
N MET A 81 -9.21 -5.62 -3.33
CA MET A 81 -10.02 -6.83 -3.11
C MET A 81 -9.43 -7.71 -1.99
N ILE A 82 -8.11 -7.86 -1.95
CA ILE A 82 -7.41 -8.58 -0.87
C ILE A 82 -7.66 -7.90 0.48
N LEU A 83 -7.51 -6.57 0.55
CA LEU A 83 -7.77 -5.82 1.78
C LEU A 83 -9.21 -5.97 2.26
N GLU A 84 -10.19 -5.91 1.35
CA GLU A 84 -11.60 -6.11 1.69
C GLU A 84 -11.87 -7.52 2.22
N ALA A 85 -11.29 -8.54 1.59
CA ALA A 85 -11.40 -9.92 2.04
C ALA A 85 -10.74 -10.12 3.43
N MET A 86 -9.56 -9.54 3.66
CA MET A 86 -8.89 -9.56 4.98
C MET A 86 -9.77 -8.95 6.08
N ARG A 87 -10.51 -7.87 5.78
CA ARG A 87 -11.42 -7.20 6.73
C ARG A 87 -12.68 -8.02 7.02
N LYS A 88 -13.17 -8.80 6.06
CA LYS A 88 -14.36 -9.65 6.20
C LYS A 88 -14.09 -10.95 6.95
N SER A 89 -12.85 -11.42 6.97
CA SER A 89 -12.43 -12.63 7.68
C SER A 89 -12.02 -12.39 9.14
N LYS A 90 -12.26 -11.19 9.67
CA LYS A 90 -11.91 -10.76 11.03
C LYS A 90 -13.17 -10.62 11.88
#